data_AF-A0A529ND01-F1
#
_entry.id   AF-A0A529ND01-F1
#
_cell.length_a   1.000
_cell.length_b   1.000
_cell.length_c   1.000
_cell.angle_alpha   90.00
_cell.angle_beta   90.00
_cell.angle_gamma   90.00
#
_symmetry.space_group_name_H-M   'P 1'
#
loop_
_entity.id
_entity.type
_entity.pdbx_description
1 polymer ?
#
loop_
_entity_poly.entity_id
_entity_poly.type
_entity_poly.pdbx_seq_one_letter_code
_entity_poly.pdbx_strand_id
1 'polypeptide(L)'
;AQKDIRLNGHALQCRITTEDPEHNFIPDYGRITAYRGATGFGIRLDGGTAYSGAVITRFYDPLLEKVTAWAPTPAETIARMNRALREFRIRGVATNLTFLEAIINHPSFADNSYT
;
A
#
# COMPACT_ATOMS: atom_id res chain seq x y z
N ALA A 1 2.51 31.83 10.10
CA ALA A 1 1.25 31.50 10.86
C ALA A 1 0.21 30.95 9.87
N GLN A 2 -0.94 30.39 10.30
CA GLN A 2 -1.91 29.60 9.50
C GLN A 2 -2.05 29.96 8.00
N LYS A 3 -2.09 31.26 7.67
CA LYS A 3 -2.15 31.81 6.30
C LYS A 3 -1.01 31.41 5.36
N ASP A 4 0.08 30.82 5.86
CA ASP A 4 1.24 30.41 5.06
C ASP A 4 1.17 28.94 4.64
N ILE A 5 0.23 28.16 5.19
CA ILE A 5 0.01 26.76 4.81
C ILE A 5 -0.66 26.72 3.43
N ARG A 6 -0.13 25.90 2.53
CA ARG A 6 -0.59 25.76 1.15
C ARG A 6 -0.97 24.31 0.87
N LEU A 7 -2.11 24.09 0.24
CA LEU A 7 -2.45 22.79 -0.34
C LEU A 7 -1.61 22.60 -1.61
N ASN A 8 -1.05 21.42 -1.78
CA ASN A 8 -0.25 21.07 -2.95
C ASN A 8 -0.54 19.64 -3.39
N GLY A 9 -1.30 19.51 -4.48
CA GLY A 9 -1.65 18.23 -5.08
C GLY A 9 -2.55 17.37 -4.19
N HIS A 10 -2.48 16.07 -4.43
CA HIS A 10 -3.33 15.04 -3.85
C HIS A 10 -2.48 13.86 -3.42
N ALA A 11 -2.88 13.17 -2.35
CA ALA A 11 -2.21 11.97 -1.87
C ALA A 11 -3.20 10.88 -1.46
N LEU A 12 -2.82 9.62 -1.61
CA LEU A 12 -3.51 8.47 -1.03
C LEU A 12 -2.50 7.52 -0.38
N GLN A 13 -2.95 6.80 0.66
CA GLN A 13 -2.14 5.83 1.38
C GLN A 13 -2.82 4.46 1.34
N CYS A 14 -2.04 3.42 1.01
CA CYS A 14 -2.42 2.02 1.16
C CYS A 14 -1.55 1.37 2.25
N ARG A 15 -2.16 0.50 3.07
CA ARG A 15 -1.46 -0.32 4.06
C ARG A 15 -1.31 -1.73 3.51
N ILE A 16 -0.07 -2.12 3.20
CA ILE A 16 0.23 -3.49 2.80
C ILE A 16 0.31 -4.34 4.05
N THR A 17 -0.50 -5.38 4.12
CA THR A 17 -0.58 -6.31 5.26
C THR A 17 -0.35 -7.75 4.82
N THR A 18 -0.19 -8.66 5.77
CA THR A 18 -0.19 -10.12 5.52
C THR A 18 -1.58 -10.74 5.48
N GLU A 19 -2.66 -9.95 5.51
CA GLU A 19 -4.03 -10.47 5.39
C GLU A 19 -4.25 -11.04 3.99
N ASP A 20 -4.67 -12.30 3.91
CA ASP A 20 -4.87 -12.99 2.64
C ASP A 20 -6.31 -12.86 2.13
N PRO A 21 -6.56 -12.11 1.03
CA PRO A 21 -7.90 -11.94 0.47
C PRO A 21 -8.54 -13.26 -0.01
N GLU A 22 -7.75 -14.27 -0.36
CA GLU A 22 -8.23 -15.59 -0.79
C GLU A 22 -8.60 -16.49 0.41
N HIS A 23 -8.17 -16.13 1.62
CA HIS A 23 -8.40 -16.87 2.85
C HIS A 23 -9.04 -15.99 3.93
N ASN A 24 -10.16 -15.32 3.60
CA ASN A 24 -10.97 -14.52 4.53
C ASN A 24 -10.20 -13.41 5.26
N PHE A 25 -9.15 -12.86 4.65
CA PHE A 25 -8.27 -11.85 5.23
C PHE A 25 -7.59 -12.32 6.54
N ILE A 26 -7.43 -13.63 6.73
CA ILE A 26 -6.64 -14.14 7.86
C ILE A 26 -5.18 -13.69 7.67
N PRO A 27 -4.55 -13.10 8.70
CA PRO A 27 -3.13 -12.75 8.65
C PRO A 27 -2.24 -13.98 8.47
N ASP A 28 -1.47 -13.99 7.39
CA ASP A 28 -0.37 -14.91 7.20
C ASP A 28 0.84 -14.47 8.05
N TYR A 29 1.70 -15.43 8.37
CA TYR A 29 2.87 -15.23 9.21
C TYR A 29 3.98 -16.21 8.84
N GLY A 30 5.22 -15.85 9.14
CA GLY A 30 6.38 -16.63 8.72
C GLY A 30 7.51 -15.73 8.26
N ARG A 31 8.42 -16.32 7.47
CA ARG A 31 9.62 -15.61 7.02
C ARG A 31 9.40 -15.01 5.64
N ILE A 32 9.62 -13.71 5.51
CA ILE A 32 9.74 -13.07 4.21
C ILE A 32 11.05 -13.53 3.55
N THR A 33 10.96 -14.26 2.45
CA THR A 33 12.11 -14.81 1.73
C THR A 33 12.70 -13.82 0.73
N ALA A 34 11.86 -12.93 0.19
CA ALA A 34 12.30 -11.81 -0.65
C ALA A 34 11.37 -10.62 -0.46
N TYR A 35 11.95 -9.43 -0.41
CA TYR A 35 11.24 -8.17 -0.29
C TYR A 35 11.81 -7.13 -1.26
N ARG A 36 10.96 -6.55 -2.09
CA ARG A 36 11.29 -5.39 -2.93
C ARG A 36 10.09 -4.45 -3.00
N GLY A 37 10.25 -3.28 -2.39
CA GLY A 37 9.25 -2.20 -2.46
C GLY A 37 9.28 -1.45 -3.79
N ALA A 38 8.25 -0.64 -4.03
CA ALA A 38 8.17 0.25 -5.18
C ALA A 38 8.65 1.66 -4.80
N THR A 39 9.53 2.25 -5.61
CA THR A 39 10.10 3.58 -5.36
C THR A 39 9.96 4.48 -6.59
N GLY A 40 10.48 5.71 -6.54
CA GLY A 40 10.43 6.68 -7.63
C GLY A 40 9.59 7.91 -7.29
N PHE A 41 9.43 8.81 -8.26
CA PHE A 41 8.82 10.11 -8.03
C PHE A 41 7.40 10.00 -7.43
N GLY A 42 7.19 10.75 -6.34
CA GLY A 42 5.92 10.83 -5.61
C GLY A 42 5.47 9.53 -4.95
N ILE A 43 6.38 8.59 -4.70
CA ILE A 43 6.14 7.45 -3.81
C ILE A 43 6.92 7.66 -2.52
N ARG A 44 6.22 7.58 -1.39
CA ARG A 44 6.77 7.54 -0.05
C ARG A 44 6.48 6.17 0.56
N LEU A 45 7.50 5.59 1.17
CA LEU A 45 7.40 4.33 1.89
C LEU A 45 7.69 4.58 3.37
N ASP A 46 6.80 4.12 4.24
CA ASP A 46 6.99 4.09 5.68
C ASP A 46 6.96 2.62 6.12
N GLY A 47 8.15 2.01 6.12
CA GLY A 47 8.34 0.60 6.47
C GLY A 47 7.99 0.33 7.94
N GLY A 48 7.29 -0.79 8.18
CA GLY A 48 7.06 -1.34 9.51
C GLY A 48 8.04 -2.47 9.80
N THR A 49 7.63 -3.70 9.46
CA THR A 49 8.33 -4.95 9.83
C THR A 49 8.96 -5.66 8.64
N ALA A 50 8.73 -5.17 7.42
CA ALA A 50 9.08 -5.87 6.19
C ALA A 50 10.50 -5.56 5.69
N TYR A 51 11.34 -6.59 5.66
CA TYR A 51 12.62 -6.62 4.96
C TYR A 51 12.95 -8.07 4.58
N SER A 52 13.90 -8.28 3.66
CA SER A 52 14.28 -9.63 3.25
C SER A 52 14.87 -10.40 4.44
N GLY A 53 14.26 -11.54 4.80
CA GLY A 53 14.62 -12.34 5.96
C GLY A 53 13.81 -12.03 7.23
N ALA A 54 12.97 -11.00 7.24
CA ALA A 54 12.10 -10.67 8.38
C ALA A 54 11.18 -11.85 8.76
N VAL A 55 10.89 -11.99 10.05
CA VAL A 55 9.95 -12.97 10.58
C VAL A 55 8.72 -12.25 11.10
N ILE A 56 7.59 -12.44 10.43
CA ILE A 56 6.30 -11.89 10.82
C ILE A 56 5.67 -12.83 11.84
N THR A 57 5.29 -12.29 13.00
CA THR A 57 4.67 -13.05 14.10
C THR A 57 3.18 -12.76 14.19
N ARG A 58 2.40 -13.74 14.66
CA ARG A 58 0.94 -13.63 14.81
C ARG A 58 0.44 -12.75 15.98
N PHE A 59 1.35 -12.16 16.76
CA PHE A 59 1.00 -11.53 18.04
C PHE A 59 0.67 -10.04 17.92
N TYR A 60 1.02 -9.41 16.79
CA TYR A 60 0.84 -7.99 16.54
C TYR A 60 0.01 -7.77 15.27
N ASP A 61 -0.18 -6.52 14.88
CA ASP A 61 -0.91 -6.20 13.66
C ASP A 61 -0.17 -6.74 12.42
N PRO A 62 -0.89 -7.04 11.32
CA PRO A 62 -0.31 -7.68 10.15
C PRO A 62 0.40 -6.69 9.21
N LEU A 63 0.71 -5.46 9.66
CA LEU A 63 1.24 -4.40 8.82
C LEU A 63 2.69 -4.69 8.40
N LEU A 64 2.93 -4.63 7.09
CA LEU A 64 4.26 -4.74 6.49
C LEU A 64 4.85 -3.35 6.21
N GLU A 65 4.13 -2.55 5.41
CA GLU A 65 4.58 -1.22 4.96
C GLU A 65 3.38 -0.34 4.62
N LYS A 66 3.53 0.97 4.82
CA LYS A 66 2.58 1.97 4.31
C LYS A 66 3.17 2.58 3.05
N VAL A 67 2.38 2.57 1.98
CA VAL A 67 2.73 3.20 0.71
C VAL A 67 1.87 4.44 0.57
N THR A 68 2.50 5.59 0.38
CA THR A 68 1.81 6.84 0.09
C THR A 68 2.22 7.33 -1.29
N ALA A 69 1.24 7.51 -2.17
CA ALA A 69 1.45 8.15 -3.46
C ALA A 69 0.97 9.59 -3.41
N TRP A 70 1.70 10.49 -4.07
CA TRP A 70 1.34 11.90 -4.25
C TRP A 70 1.43 12.26 -5.73
N ALA A 71 0.54 13.12 -6.23
CA ALA A 71 0.63 13.75 -7.55
C ALA A 71 -0.19 15.06 -7.61
N PRO A 72 -0.01 15.91 -8.66
CA PRO A 72 -0.83 17.12 -8.84
C PRO A 72 -2.34 16.86 -8.94
N THR A 73 -2.76 15.75 -9.57
CA THR A 73 -4.19 15.41 -9.79
C THR A 73 -4.58 14.10 -9.11
N PRO A 74 -5.85 13.92 -8.67
CA PRO A 74 -6.30 12.66 -8.05
C PRO A 74 -6.10 11.44 -8.95
N ALA A 75 -6.44 11.56 -10.24
CA ALA A 75 -6.31 10.48 -11.21
C ALA A 75 -4.86 10.03 -11.37
N GLU A 76 -3.91 10.98 -11.42
CA GLU A 76 -2.49 10.66 -11.47
C GLU A 76 -2.01 10.00 -10.17
N THR A 77 -2.51 10.45 -9.02
CA THR A 77 -2.18 9.83 -7.73
C THR A 77 -2.66 8.37 -7.68
N ILE A 78 -3.87 8.08 -8.16
CA ILE A 78 -4.41 6.71 -8.29
C ILE A 78 -3.56 5.86 -9.23
N ALA A 79 -3.25 6.37 -10.43
CA ALA A 79 -2.42 5.66 -11.41
C ALA A 79 -1.01 5.36 -10.85
N ARG A 80 -0.44 6.30 -10.10
CA ARG A 80 0.86 6.16 -9.44
C ARG A 80 0.83 5.12 -8.32
N MET A 81 -0.24 5.08 -7.52
CA MET A 81 -0.44 4.02 -6.53
C MET A 81 -0.62 2.66 -7.20
N ASN A 82 -1.41 2.55 -8.25
CA ASN A 82 -1.61 1.30 -8.99
C ASN A 82 -0.29 0.75 -9.53
N ARG A 83 0.54 1.61 -10.14
CA ARG A 83 1.91 1.25 -10.56
C ARG A 83 2.74 0.73 -9.38
N ALA A 84 2.73 1.45 -8.25
CA ALA A 84 3.51 1.08 -7.08
C ALA A 84 3.07 -0.30 -6.54
N LEU A 85 1.77 -0.52 -6.31
CA LEU A 85 1.24 -1.80 -5.82
C LEU A 85 1.65 -2.99 -6.71
N ARG A 86 1.58 -2.83 -8.04
CA ARG A 86 1.99 -3.87 -9.01
C ARG A 86 3.50 -4.13 -9.05
N GLU A 87 4.33 -3.19 -8.63
CA GLU A 87 5.79 -3.33 -8.60
C GLU A 87 6.32 -4.06 -7.36
N PHE A 88 5.54 -4.09 -6.27
CA PHE A 88 5.90 -4.79 -5.05
C PHE A 88 6.18 -6.27 -5.32
N ARG A 89 7.24 -6.78 -4.71
CA ARG A 89 7.52 -8.22 -4.66
C ARG A 89 7.76 -8.60 -3.21
N ILE A 90 6.80 -9.32 -2.66
CA ILE A 90 6.85 -9.88 -1.31
C ILE A 90 6.66 -11.38 -1.46
N ARG A 91 7.60 -12.17 -0.92
CA ARG A 91 7.59 -13.63 -1.00
C ARG A 91 7.75 -14.23 0.39
N GLY A 92 7.14 -15.38 0.61
CA GLY A 92 7.18 -16.12 1.88
C GLY A 92 5.96 -15.92 2.77
N VAL A 93 5.14 -14.89 2.50
CA VAL A 93 3.83 -14.67 3.12
C VAL A 93 2.84 -14.16 2.07
N ALA A 94 1.56 -14.45 2.24
CA ALA A 94 0.46 -13.82 1.51
C ALA A 94 0.32 -12.33 1.87
N THR A 95 -0.34 -11.55 1.01
CA THR A 95 -0.56 -10.10 1.22
C THR A 95 -1.87 -9.62 0.63
N ASN A 96 -2.37 -8.48 1.11
CA ASN A 96 -3.59 -7.84 0.62
C ASN A 96 -3.42 -7.02 -0.69
N LEU A 97 -2.29 -7.14 -1.40
CA LEU A 97 -1.95 -6.30 -2.56
C LEU A 97 -3.02 -6.30 -3.67
N THR A 98 -3.55 -7.47 -4.02
CA THR A 98 -4.55 -7.63 -5.08
C THR A 98 -5.89 -6.98 -4.70
N PHE A 99 -6.25 -7.04 -3.41
CA PHE A 99 -7.43 -6.37 -2.88
C PHE A 99 -7.29 -4.85 -2.94
N LEU A 100 -6.13 -4.32 -2.53
CA LEU A 100 -5.86 -2.88 -2.62
C LEU A 100 -5.90 -2.39 -4.07
N GLU A 101 -5.34 -3.17 -4.99
CA GLU A 101 -5.39 -2.87 -6.42
C GLU A 101 -6.82 -2.85 -6.95
N ALA A 102 -7.67 -3.79 -6.53
CA ALA A 102 -9.07 -3.82 -6.91
C ALA A 102 -9.83 -2.57 -6.42
N ILE A 103 -9.59 -2.13 -5.18
CA ILE A 103 -10.21 -0.92 -4.63
C ILE A 103 -9.86 0.31 -5.45
N ILE A 104 -8.57 0.58 -5.65
CA ILE A 104 -8.15 1.84 -6.28
C ILE A 104 -8.53 1.95 -7.75
N ASN A 105 -8.77 0.81 -8.41
CA ASN A 105 -9.21 0.75 -9.80
C ASN A 105 -10.74 0.65 -9.94
N HIS A 106 -11.48 0.54 -8.83
CA HIS A 106 -12.94 0.49 -8.87
C HIS A 106 -13.50 1.87 -9.28
N PRO A 107 -14.49 1.94 -10.20
CA PRO A 107 -15.05 3.21 -10.65
C PRO A 107 -15.51 4.12 -9.51
N SER A 108 -16.19 3.55 -8.50
CA SER A 108 -16.65 4.31 -7.34
C SER A 108 -15.52 4.98 -6.55
N PHE A 109 -14.32 4.38 -6.53
CA PHE A 109 -13.15 5.00 -5.90
C PHE A 109 -12.63 6.18 -6.74
N ALA A 110 -12.59 6.00 -8.06
CA ALA A 110 -12.08 7.00 -9.00
C ALA A 110 -13.00 8.22 -9.17
N ASP A 111 -14.32 8.03 -9.10
CA ASP A 111 -15.33 9.09 -9.23
C ASP A 111 -15.83 9.65 -7.88
N ASN A 112 -15.26 9.17 -6.77
CA ASN A 112 -15.57 9.57 -5.40
C ASN A 112 -17.03 9.29 -4.97
N SER A 113 -17.69 8.28 -5.55
CA SER A 113 -19.06 7.87 -5.19
C SER A 113 -19.16 6.77 -4.12
N TYR A 114 -18.03 6.39 -3.49
CA TYR A 114 -18.02 5.41 -2.39
C TYR A 114 -18.66 5.95 -1.10
N THR A 115 -19.17 5.05 -0.27
CA THR A 115 -19.77 5.32 1.06
C THR A 115 -18.95 4.70 2.16
#